data_AF-A0AAV5BMG3-F1
#
_entry.id   AF-A0AAV5BMG3-F1
#
_cell.length_a   1.000
_cell.length_b   1.000
_cell.length_c   1.000
_cell.angle_alpha   90.00
_cell.angle_beta   90.00
_cell.angle_gamma   90.00
#
_symmetry.space_group_name_H-M   'P 1'
#
loop_
_entity.id
_entity.type
_entity.pdbx_description
1 polymer ?
#
loop_
_entity_poly.entity_id
_entity_poly.type
_entity_poly.pdbx_seq_one_letter_code
_entity_poly.pdbx_strand_id
1 'polypeptide(L)'
;MEEEIRAELESSGFSVGGATPADAAQILSTLLTYCINYKMSPADLVSNWEFNYLEDRIRKPASLFSASGFCGEPADATLASEVTFANSTCFFSSVEHSRGQRVRLDLKDLDHFSLFPGQVVGIDGHNPSGHCFIASKLIDSIPNSVEAQLPSAKKQAVGNERPPNSNTDTPSRVLSSIIAAGPYTTTDNLLFEPLQELLSYACRKQPQLVILMGPFIDSDHPDIKKGTVDQSFRDIFYFEILRKVQDFTQYLANTVRVILIPSVRDAHHDFVFPQPAFDLNLPEDSTHQITSLANPSLFSSNQIHFGCCTVDILKQLSGEEISRKPPGGKPGDRIGRLATHLVKQHSYYPLYPPAAGVPLDFSLAKEALEISSMPDILLLPSDLAPFAKVLSLGEGSEDEKQFICVNPGRLAKGIGGGTFVELYYNEHIDRTNATIVRI
;
A
#
# COMPACT_ATOMS: atom_id res chain seq x y z
N MET A 1 25.47 28.44 -4.44
CA MET A 1 24.42 27.42 -4.57
C MET A 1 24.76 26.31 -5.56
N GLU A 2 24.90 26.50 -6.89
CA GLU A 2 25.30 25.37 -7.77
C GLU A 2 26.64 24.71 -7.37
N GLU A 3 27.66 25.50 -7.03
CA GLU A 3 28.94 24.97 -6.53
C GLU A 3 28.82 24.32 -5.14
N GLU A 4 27.86 24.76 -4.32
CA GLU A 4 27.58 24.16 -3.00
C GLU A 4 26.87 22.81 -3.16
N ILE A 5 25.95 22.72 -4.13
CA ILE A 5 25.27 21.47 -4.53
C ILE A 5 26.29 20.45 -5.05
N ARG A 6 27.21 20.89 -5.92
CA ARG A 6 28.28 20.01 -6.42
C ARG A 6 29.14 19.48 -5.28
N ALA A 7 29.61 20.36 -4.40
CA ALA A 7 30.46 19.98 -3.27
C ALA A 7 29.74 19.01 -2.31
N GLU A 8 28.46 19.23 -2.04
CA GLU A 8 27.67 18.37 -1.16
C GLU A 8 27.48 16.96 -1.75
N LEU A 9 27.14 16.87 -3.04
CA LEU A 9 27.01 15.60 -3.76
C LEU A 9 28.32 14.81 -3.77
N GLU A 10 29.44 15.48 -4.07
CA GLU A 10 30.77 14.85 -4.06
C GLU A 10 31.16 14.38 -2.65
N SER A 11 30.87 15.17 -1.62
CA SER A 11 31.15 14.80 -0.22
C SER A 11 30.31 13.60 0.26
N SER A 12 29.13 13.42 -0.32
CA SER A 12 28.21 12.31 -0.05
C SER A 12 28.42 11.11 -0.99
N GLY A 13 29.48 11.13 -1.81
CA GLY A 13 29.88 10.01 -2.67
C GLY A 13 29.17 9.95 -4.04
N PHE A 14 28.45 10.98 -4.43
CA PHE A 14 27.83 11.10 -5.75
C PHE A 14 28.74 11.86 -6.72
N SER A 15 28.90 11.34 -7.93
CA SER A 15 29.61 12.03 -9.01
C SER A 15 28.64 12.82 -9.89
N VAL A 16 28.85 14.13 -10.03
CA VAL A 16 28.00 14.98 -10.88
C VAL A 16 28.56 15.03 -12.32
N GLY A 17 28.04 14.18 -13.20
CA GLY A 17 28.35 14.22 -14.64
C GLY A 17 28.41 12.85 -15.32
N GLY A 18 27.80 12.76 -16.51
CA GLY A 18 28.05 11.71 -17.49
C GLY A 18 29.29 12.02 -18.34
N ALA A 19 29.38 11.42 -19.53
CA ALA A 19 30.56 11.47 -20.41
C ALA A 19 31.00 12.88 -20.87
N THR A 20 30.23 13.95 -20.62
CA THR A 20 30.60 15.31 -21.02
C THR A 20 30.36 16.39 -19.93
N PRO A 21 31.13 17.50 -19.94
CA PRO A 21 30.95 18.62 -19.01
C PRO A 21 29.61 19.36 -19.14
N ALA A 22 28.93 19.26 -20.29
CA ALA A 22 27.63 19.89 -20.51
C ALA A 22 26.52 19.22 -19.69
N ASP A 23 26.60 17.90 -19.50
CA ASP A 23 25.64 17.12 -18.73
C ASP A 23 25.67 17.53 -17.25
N ALA A 24 26.86 17.76 -16.70
CA ALA A 24 27.04 18.21 -15.32
C ALA A 24 26.41 19.58 -15.05
N ALA A 25 26.53 20.52 -16.01
CA ALA A 25 25.93 21.85 -15.89
C ALA A 25 24.40 21.79 -15.90
N GLN A 26 23.82 20.91 -16.73
CA GLN A 26 22.37 20.73 -16.81
C GLN A 26 21.81 20.05 -15.55
N ILE A 27 22.51 19.07 -15.00
CA ILE A 27 22.15 18.43 -13.73
C ILE A 27 22.17 19.45 -12.59
N LEU A 28 23.24 20.25 -12.47
CA LEU A 28 23.37 21.26 -11.41
C LEU A 28 22.32 22.36 -11.51
N SER A 29 21.98 22.81 -12.72
CA SER A 29 20.91 23.80 -12.93
C SER A 29 19.54 23.25 -12.53
N THR A 30 19.30 21.96 -12.78
CA THR A 30 18.08 21.27 -12.32
C THR A 30 18.04 21.19 -10.79
N LEU A 31 19.14 20.78 -10.15
CA LEU A 31 19.33 20.75 -8.69
C LEU A 31 19.24 22.12 -8.02
N LEU A 32 19.71 23.17 -8.67
CA LEU A 32 19.51 24.54 -8.19
C LEU A 32 18.03 24.91 -8.20
N THR A 33 17.33 24.57 -9.28
CA THR A 33 15.88 24.78 -9.40
C THR A 33 15.13 24.03 -8.29
N TYR A 34 15.57 22.83 -7.93
CA TYR A 34 15.07 22.08 -6.78
C TYR A 34 15.23 22.82 -5.46
N CYS A 35 16.44 23.27 -5.13
CA CYS A 35 16.70 24.05 -3.91
C CYS A 35 15.78 25.27 -3.79
N ILE A 36 15.59 26.00 -4.89
CA ILE A 36 14.79 27.23 -4.91
C ILE A 36 13.30 26.93 -4.74
N ASN A 37 12.74 26.01 -5.53
CA ASN A 37 11.30 25.78 -5.55
C ASN A 37 10.78 25.10 -4.28
N TYR A 38 11.60 24.26 -3.66
CA TYR A 38 11.25 23.50 -2.46
C TYR A 38 11.82 24.11 -1.17
N LYS A 39 12.51 25.26 -1.25
CA LYS A 39 13.23 25.89 -0.12
C LYS A 39 14.18 24.90 0.57
N MET A 40 14.85 24.09 -0.22
CA MET A 40 15.79 23.07 0.21
C MET A 40 17.22 23.61 0.19
N SER A 41 18.01 23.24 1.18
CA SER A 41 19.46 23.42 1.15
C SER A 41 20.11 22.37 0.23
N PRO A 42 21.36 22.60 -0.21
CA PRO A 42 22.14 21.58 -0.92
C PRO A 42 22.24 20.24 -0.18
N ALA A 43 22.35 20.25 1.15
CA ALA A 43 22.35 19.04 1.98
C ALA A 43 21.04 18.25 1.85
N ASP A 44 19.91 18.97 1.81
CA ASP A 44 18.60 18.34 1.62
C ASP A 44 18.49 17.62 0.27
N LEU A 45 19.21 18.02 -0.78
CA LEU A 45 19.17 17.29 -2.06
C LEU A 45 19.70 15.87 -1.96
N VAL A 46 20.62 15.62 -1.02
CA VAL A 46 21.30 14.34 -0.89
C VAL A 46 20.70 13.48 0.22
N SER A 47 20.01 14.10 1.18
CA SER A 47 19.38 13.43 2.31
C SER A 47 17.84 13.42 2.29
N ASN A 48 17.19 14.15 1.40
CA ASN A 48 15.73 14.24 1.35
C ASN A 48 15.13 13.08 0.53
N TRP A 49 15.03 11.93 1.18
CA TRP A 49 14.35 10.76 0.64
C TRP A 49 12.87 11.00 0.31
N GLU A 50 12.21 11.96 0.96
CA GLU A 50 10.84 12.33 0.64
C GLU A 50 10.74 12.91 -0.77
N PHE A 51 11.69 13.77 -1.14
CA PHE A 51 11.76 14.35 -2.47
C PHE A 51 12.00 13.27 -3.54
N ASN A 52 12.99 12.40 -3.34
CA ASN A 52 13.29 11.30 -4.26
C ASN A 52 12.08 10.37 -4.43
N TYR A 53 11.40 10.05 -3.34
CA TYR A 53 10.18 9.26 -3.36
C TYR A 53 9.08 9.90 -4.21
N LEU A 54 8.82 11.20 -4.02
CA LEU A 54 7.81 11.93 -4.78
C LEU A 54 8.16 11.99 -6.27
N GLU A 55 9.42 12.23 -6.61
CA GLU A 55 9.85 12.29 -8.00
C GLU A 55 9.72 10.93 -8.69
N ASP A 56 10.17 9.84 -8.05
CA ASP A 56 10.04 8.48 -8.58
C ASP A 56 8.57 8.07 -8.76
N ARG A 57 7.70 8.48 -7.82
CA ARG A 57 6.25 8.29 -7.88
C ARG A 57 5.59 9.00 -9.07
N ILE A 58 6.17 10.09 -9.57
CA ILE A 58 5.61 10.84 -10.70
C ILE A 58 6.27 10.40 -12.03
N ARG A 59 7.59 10.25 -12.05
CA ARG A 59 8.38 9.99 -13.26
C ARG A 59 7.97 8.69 -13.96
N LYS A 60 7.90 7.58 -13.22
CA LYS A 60 7.54 6.26 -13.78
C LYS A 60 6.11 6.28 -14.35
N PRO A 61 5.07 6.72 -13.62
CA PRO A 61 3.73 6.85 -14.19
C PRO A 61 3.61 7.83 -15.34
N ALA A 62 4.31 8.97 -15.31
CA ALA A 62 4.27 9.96 -16.41
C ALA A 62 4.66 9.32 -17.75
N SER A 63 5.76 8.55 -17.77
CA SER A 63 6.17 7.80 -18.97
C SER A 63 5.10 6.80 -19.45
N LEU A 64 4.38 6.16 -18.52
CA LEU A 64 3.32 5.21 -18.82
C LEU A 64 2.08 5.91 -19.38
N PHE A 65 1.70 7.06 -18.82
CA PHE A 65 0.61 7.88 -19.35
C PHE A 65 0.90 8.37 -20.77
N SER A 66 2.11 8.88 -21.04
CA SER A 66 2.51 9.29 -22.40
C SER A 66 2.50 8.12 -23.39
N ALA A 67 3.02 6.95 -22.98
CA ALA A 67 3.06 5.76 -23.83
C ALA A 67 1.67 5.15 -24.08
N SER A 68 0.72 5.33 -23.16
CA SER A 68 -0.65 4.81 -23.28
C SER A 68 -1.51 5.52 -24.34
N GLY A 69 -1.10 6.73 -24.76
CA GLY A 69 -1.88 7.59 -25.66
C GLY A 69 -3.18 8.14 -25.05
N PHE A 70 -3.43 7.90 -23.75
CA PHE A 70 -4.61 8.45 -23.06
C PHE A 70 -4.51 9.94 -22.76
N CYS A 71 -3.28 10.46 -22.70
CA CYS A 71 -2.92 11.87 -22.60
C CYS A 71 -2.00 12.24 -23.77
N GLY A 72 -1.98 13.51 -24.18
CA GLY A 72 -1.01 14.01 -25.17
C GLY A 72 0.43 14.00 -24.65
N GLU A 73 1.36 14.52 -25.46
CA GLU A 73 2.74 14.81 -25.00
C GLU A 73 2.70 15.64 -23.71
N PRO A 74 3.50 15.30 -22.68
CA PRO A 74 3.56 16.08 -21.44
C PRO A 74 3.87 17.54 -21.74
N ALA A 75 2.92 18.43 -21.44
CA ALA A 75 3.10 19.86 -21.60
C ALA A 75 3.32 20.50 -20.23
N ASP A 76 4.18 21.52 -20.17
CA ASP A 76 4.34 22.31 -18.97
C ASP A 76 3.04 23.08 -18.68
N ALA A 77 2.34 22.65 -17.64
CA ALA A 77 1.08 23.26 -17.22
C ALA A 77 1.26 24.71 -16.73
N THR A 78 2.48 25.20 -16.58
CA THR A 78 2.83 26.48 -15.95
C THR A 78 3.48 27.52 -16.86
N LEU A 79 3.47 27.30 -18.19
CA LEU A 79 4.07 28.19 -19.21
C LEU A 79 3.66 29.67 -19.16
N ALA A 80 2.74 30.08 -18.28
CA ALA A 80 2.30 31.45 -18.11
C ALA A 80 2.54 32.10 -16.72
N SER A 81 3.10 31.42 -15.70
CA SER A 81 3.53 32.11 -14.44
C SER A 81 4.20 31.22 -13.39
N GLU A 82 5.19 31.77 -12.67
CA GLU A 82 5.72 31.28 -11.38
C GLU A 82 4.83 31.73 -10.20
N VAL A 83 4.16 30.83 -9.46
CA VAL A 83 3.39 31.22 -8.25
C VAL A 83 3.36 30.12 -7.18
N THR A 84 3.43 30.54 -5.90
CA THR A 84 3.22 29.70 -4.70
C THR A 84 1.78 29.77 -4.22
N PHE A 85 1.13 28.63 -3.95
CA PHE A 85 -0.25 28.57 -3.45
C PHE A 85 -0.36 27.87 -2.09
N ALA A 86 -1.26 28.38 -1.24
CA ALA A 86 -1.73 27.75 -0.02
C ALA A 86 -3.25 27.50 -0.14
N ASN A 87 -3.68 26.28 0.22
CA ASN A 87 -5.07 25.83 0.43
C ASN A 87 -6.03 25.92 -0.78
N SER A 88 -5.98 24.88 -1.62
CA SER A 88 -7.01 24.37 -2.55
C SER A 88 -6.43 23.11 -3.23
N THR A 89 -7.23 22.24 -3.88
CA THR A 89 -6.70 21.10 -4.65
C THR A 89 -5.66 21.59 -5.67
N CYS A 90 -4.40 21.24 -5.44
CA CYS A 90 -3.26 21.66 -6.26
C CYS A 90 -2.71 20.45 -7.02
N PHE A 91 -2.41 20.64 -8.29
CA PHE A 91 -1.72 19.65 -9.11
C PHE A 91 -0.21 19.89 -9.04
N PHE A 92 0.54 18.81 -8.83
CA PHE A 92 1.99 18.78 -8.87
C PHE A 92 2.42 18.03 -10.12
N SER A 93 3.13 18.72 -11.00
CA SER A 93 3.69 18.10 -12.20
C SER A 93 5.12 17.63 -11.95
N SER A 94 5.60 16.70 -12.79
CA SER A 94 6.99 16.23 -12.77
C SER A 94 7.94 17.41 -12.92
N VAL A 95 9.11 17.31 -12.29
CA VAL A 95 10.14 18.34 -12.43
C VAL A 95 10.73 18.37 -13.82
N GLU A 96 10.85 17.20 -14.46
CA GLU A 96 11.28 17.08 -15.85
C GLU A 96 10.42 17.92 -16.80
N HIS A 97 9.12 18.07 -16.50
CA HIS A 97 8.15 18.68 -17.42
C HIS A 97 7.66 20.06 -16.97
N SER A 98 7.69 20.39 -15.68
CA SER A 98 7.17 21.66 -15.17
C SER A 98 7.99 22.23 -14.01
N ARG A 99 9.24 21.80 -13.85
CA ARG A 99 10.15 22.28 -12.80
C ARG A 99 9.61 22.13 -11.37
N GLY A 100 8.65 21.22 -11.15
CA GLY A 100 8.00 21.01 -9.85
C GLY A 100 7.00 22.09 -9.47
N GLN A 101 6.56 22.91 -10.44
CA GLN A 101 5.59 23.96 -10.19
C GLN A 101 4.19 23.41 -9.85
N ARG A 102 3.43 24.21 -9.11
CA ARG A 102 2.10 23.89 -8.63
C ARG A 102 1.08 24.77 -9.32
N VAL A 103 -0.02 24.17 -9.77
CA VAL A 103 -1.14 24.91 -10.35
C VAL A 103 -2.43 24.53 -9.64
N ARG A 104 -3.32 25.51 -9.43
CA ARG A 104 -4.65 25.23 -8.89
C ARG A 104 -5.45 24.41 -9.90
N LEU A 105 -6.12 23.38 -9.43
CA LEU A 105 -6.96 22.51 -10.26
C LEU A 105 -8.44 22.86 -10.10
N ASP A 106 -9.11 23.25 -11.19
CA ASP A 106 -10.57 23.42 -11.23
C ASP A 106 -11.22 22.14 -11.76
N LEU A 107 -12.08 21.54 -10.93
CA LEU A 107 -12.78 20.28 -11.17
C LEU A 107 -14.27 20.49 -11.50
N LYS A 108 -14.72 21.72 -11.77
CA LYS A 108 -16.14 22.02 -12.02
C LYS A 108 -16.70 21.25 -13.21
N ASP A 109 -15.92 21.11 -14.27
CA ASP A 109 -16.36 20.52 -15.54
C ASP A 109 -16.33 18.99 -15.53
N LEU A 110 -15.87 18.37 -14.43
CA LEU A 110 -15.93 16.91 -14.25
C LEU A 110 -17.25 16.48 -13.59
N ASP A 111 -17.97 15.57 -14.23
CA ASP A 111 -19.22 15.02 -13.67
C ASP A 111 -18.99 14.19 -12.40
N HIS A 112 -17.83 13.53 -12.31
CA HIS A 112 -17.47 12.68 -11.18
C HIS A 112 -15.94 12.64 -11.00
N PHE A 113 -15.50 12.45 -9.77
CA PHE A 113 -14.10 12.22 -9.42
C PHE A 113 -13.99 11.63 -8.01
N SER A 114 -12.86 11.01 -7.70
CA SER A 114 -12.43 10.68 -6.34
C SER A 114 -10.93 10.94 -6.27
N LEU A 115 -10.53 11.87 -5.40
CA LEU A 115 -9.16 12.35 -5.28
C LEU A 115 -8.72 12.37 -3.82
N PHE A 116 -7.44 12.12 -3.58
CA PHE A 116 -6.82 12.28 -2.27
C PHE A 116 -5.37 12.81 -2.39
N PRO A 117 -4.79 13.39 -1.33
CA PRO A 117 -3.43 13.90 -1.34
C PRO A 117 -2.38 12.80 -1.65
N GLY A 118 -1.46 13.07 -2.57
CA GLY A 118 -0.43 12.10 -3.01
C GLY A 118 -0.86 11.18 -4.17
N GLN A 119 -2.12 11.27 -4.62
CA GLN A 119 -2.58 10.51 -5.76
C GLN A 119 -1.95 11.00 -7.07
N VAL A 120 -1.38 10.06 -7.82
CA VAL A 120 -0.84 10.27 -9.15
C VAL A 120 -1.96 10.08 -10.16
N VAL A 121 -2.26 11.10 -10.94
CA VAL A 121 -3.37 11.12 -11.90
C VAL A 121 -2.94 11.74 -13.23
N GLY A 122 -3.54 11.28 -14.32
CA GLY A 122 -3.51 11.95 -15.62
C GLY A 122 -4.67 12.92 -15.72
N ILE A 123 -4.44 14.14 -16.20
CA ILE A 123 -5.49 15.16 -16.35
C ILE A 123 -5.38 15.77 -17.74
N ASP A 124 -6.48 15.72 -18.50
CA ASP A 124 -6.61 16.52 -19.71
C ASP A 124 -7.46 17.76 -19.40
N GLY A 125 -7.10 18.89 -20.03
CA GLY A 125 -7.74 20.16 -19.79
C GLY A 125 -6.97 21.31 -20.40
N HIS A 126 -7.22 22.52 -19.91
CA HIS A 126 -6.52 23.72 -20.38
C HIS A 126 -6.25 24.70 -19.25
N ASN A 127 -5.16 25.46 -19.38
CA ASN A 127 -4.78 26.52 -18.44
C ASN A 127 -4.68 27.85 -19.18
N PRO A 128 -5.78 28.61 -19.34
CA PRO A 128 -5.78 29.84 -20.11
C PRO A 128 -5.07 30.98 -19.37
N SER A 129 -4.93 30.88 -18.05
CA SER A 129 -4.47 31.97 -17.19
C SER A 129 -3.08 31.76 -16.59
N GLY A 130 -2.46 30.60 -16.81
CA GLY A 130 -1.19 30.21 -16.20
C GLY A 130 -1.29 29.72 -14.76
N HIS A 131 -2.30 30.14 -14.01
CA HIS A 131 -2.43 29.87 -12.58
C HIS A 131 -3.58 28.93 -12.19
N CYS A 132 -4.40 28.51 -13.15
CA CYS A 132 -5.53 27.61 -12.89
C CYS A 132 -5.78 26.67 -14.06
N PHE A 133 -5.52 25.38 -13.85
CA PHE A 133 -5.80 24.34 -14.82
C PHE A 133 -7.25 23.88 -14.69
N ILE A 134 -8.02 24.01 -15.77
CA ILE A 134 -9.43 23.60 -15.83
C ILE A 134 -9.47 22.18 -16.40
N ALA A 135 -9.83 21.21 -15.56
CA ALA A 135 -9.85 19.80 -15.93
C ALA A 135 -11.11 19.44 -16.71
N SER A 136 -10.94 18.87 -17.90
CA SER A 136 -12.03 18.33 -18.72
C SER A 136 -12.13 16.81 -18.64
N LYS A 137 -11.03 16.13 -18.30
CA LYS A 137 -10.99 14.67 -18.11
C LYS A 137 -9.96 14.30 -17.04
N LEU A 138 -10.30 13.26 -16.26
CA LEU A 138 -9.45 12.72 -15.21
C LEU A 138 -9.20 11.22 -15.46
N ILE A 139 -7.95 10.81 -15.36
CA ILE A 139 -7.52 9.41 -15.39
C ILE A 139 -6.88 9.10 -14.05
N ASP A 140 -7.58 8.31 -13.25
CA ASP A 140 -7.27 8.07 -11.83
C ASP A 140 -6.52 6.75 -11.56
N SER A 141 -6.20 6.00 -12.63
CA SER A 141 -5.45 4.74 -12.59
C SER A 141 -4.15 4.88 -13.36
N ILE A 142 -3.05 4.43 -12.76
CA ILE A 142 -1.76 4.35 -13.44
C ILE A 142 -1.84 3.23 -14.50
N PRO A 143 -1.47 3.48 -15.77
CA PRO A 143 -1.47 2.45 -16.80
C PRO A 143 -0.49 1.33 -16.47
N ASN A 144 -0.81 0.10 -16.88
CA ASN A 144 0.09 -1.03 -16.66
C ASN A 144 1.24 -1.03 -17.70
N SER A 145 2.46 -1.36 -17.26
CA SER A 145 3.66 -1.41 -18.13
C SER A 145 3.52 -2.36 -19.34
N VAL A 146 2.64 -3.35 -19.29
CA VAL A 146 2.42 -4.32 -20.37
C VAL A 146 1.60 -3.72 -21.52
N GLU A 147 0.74 -2.74 -21.25
CA GLU A 147 -0.07 -2.05 -22.27
C GLU A 147 0.75 -1.00 -23.04
N ALA A 148 1.72 -0.38 -22.37
CA ALA A 148 2.52 0.73 -22.89
C ALA A 148 3.58 0.32 -23.93
N GLN A 149 3.91 -0.98 -24.06
CA GLN A 149 5.04 -1.44 -24.90
C GLN A 149 4.65 -2.25 -26.15
N LEU A 150 3.36 -2.50 -26.41
CA LEU A 150 2.95 -3.25 -27.61
C LEU A 150 2.20 -2.40 -28.63
N PRO A 151 2.74 -2.22 -29.87
CA PRO A 151 1.97 -1.67 -30.99
C PRO A 151 0.69 -2.49 -31.19
N SER A 152 -0.44 -1.82 -31.48
CA SER A 152 -1.76 -2.45 -31.66
C SER A 152 -1.75 -3.63 -32.65
N ALA A 153 -0.86 -3.59 -33.65
CA ALA A 153 -0.68 -4.63 -34.66
C ALA A 153 -0.09 -5.96 -34.13
N LYS A 154 0.55 -5.99 -32.96
CA LYS A 154 1.11 -7.21 -32.35
C LYS A 154 0.25 -7.79 -31.21
N LYS A 155 -0.85 -7.13 -30.82
CA LYS A 155 -1.80 -7.63 -29.80
C LYS A 155 -2.39 -9.00 -30.16
N GLN A 156 -2.52 -9.32 -31.44
CA GLN A 156 -3.03 -10.61 -31.91
C GLN A 156 -2.00 -11.75 -31.97
N ALA A 157 -0.71 -11.47 -31.79
CA ALA A 157 0.35 -12.48 -31.89
C ALA A 157 0.81 -13.06 -30.54
N VAL A 158 0.51 -12.39 -29.42
CA VAL A 158 0.94 -12.81 -28.06
C VAL A 158 -0.17 -13.55 -27.30
N GLY A 159 -1.41 -13.52 -27.79
CA GLY A 159 -2.57 -14.17 -27.14
C GLY A 159 -2.71 -15.69 -27.37
N ASN A 160 -1.84 -16.32 -28.19
CA ASN A 160 -2.05 -17.68 -28.68
C ASN A 160 -0.85 -18.63 -28.53
N GLU A 161 0.01 -18.44 -27.52
CA GLU A 161 0.93 -19.49 -27.08
C GLU A 161 0.42 -20.10 -25.77
N ARG A 162 -0.71 -20.82 -25.84
CA ARG A 162 -0.98 -21.89 -24.88
C ARG A 162 0.00 -23.02 -25.18
N PRO A 163 0.90 -23.42 -24.27
CA PRO A 163 1.65 -24.64 -24.47
C PRO A 163 0.66 -25.81 -24.56
N PRO A 164 0.75 -26.67 -25.60
CA PRO A 164 -0.10 -27.82 -25.72
C PRO A 164 0.27 -28.83 -24.62
N ASN A 165 -0.73 -29.25 -23.84
CA ASN A 165 -0.75 -30.44 -23.00
C ASN A 165 0.59 -30.87 -22.37
N SER A 166 0.84 -30.42 -21.14
CA SER A 166 1.50 -31.27 -20.15
C SER A 166 0.51 -31.52 -19.01
N ASN A 167 0.04 -32.76 -18.89
CA ASN A 167 -0.58 -33.23 -17.66
C ASN A 167 0.48 -33.15 -16.56
N THR A 168 0.48 -32.05 -15.84
CA THR A 168 1.20 -31.88 -14.58
C THR A 168 0.20 -31.28 -13.61
N ASP A 169 0.04 -31.90 -12.44
CA ASP A 169 -0.87 -31.50 -11.37
C ASP A 169 -0.72 -30.00 -11.11
N THR A 170 -1.61 -29.19 -11.69
CA THR A 170 -1.69 -27.77 -11.36
C THR A 170 -2.33 -27.74 -9.98
N PRO A 171 -1.64 -27.26 -8.92
CA PRO A 171 -2.22 -27.29 -7.60
C PRO A 171 -3.52 -26.47 -7.60
N SER A 172 -4.60 -27.12 -7.15
CA SER A 172 -5.93 -26.53 -7.02
C SER A 172 -5.85 -25.24 -6.21
N ARG A 173 -6.47 -24.16 -6.69
CA ARG A 173 -6.51 -22.86 -5.99
C ARG A 173 -7.62 -22.88 -4.94
N VAL A 174 -7.56 -23.84 -4.03
CA VAL A 174 -8.50 -24.01 -2.92
C VAL A 174 -7.76 -23.77 -1.62
N LEU A 175 -8.28 -22.90 -0.77
CA LEU A 175 -7.63 -22.53 0.48
C LEU A 175 -8.65 -22.16 1.56
N SER A 176 -8.60 -22.87 2.69
CA SER A 176 -9.31 -22.51 3.92
C SER A 176 -8.38 -21.71 4.84
N SER A 177 -8.78 -20.49 5.18
CA SER A 177 -7.99 -19.53 5.94
C SER A 177 -8.77 -18.90 7.09
N ILE A 178 -8.09 -18.64 8.20
CA ILE A 178 -8.56 -17.74 9.27
C ILE A 178 -7.67 -16.51 9.28
N ILE A 179 -8.27 -15.32 9.26
CA ILE A 179 -7.59 -14.04 9.14
C ILE A 179 -8.00 -13.14 10.30
N ALA A 180 -7.06 -12.74 11.12
CA ALA A 180 -7.29 -11.87 12.27
C ALA A 180 -6.25 -10.75 12.34
N ALA A 181 -6.65 -9.62 12.93
CA ALA A 181 -5.73 -8.53 13.24
C ALA A 181 -5.87 -8.11 14.69
N GLY A 182 -4.74 -7.75 15.29
CA GLY A 182 -4.68 -7.27 16.66
C GLY A 182 -5.43 -5.95 16.86
N PRO A 183 -5.65 -5.54 18.13
CA PRO A 183 -5.04 -6.12 19.33
C PRO A 183 -5.58 -7.50 19.71
N TYR A 184 -4.73 -8.29 20.38
CA TYR A 184 -5.01 -9.69 20.77
C TYR A 184 -5.37 -9.86 22.26
N THR A 185 -5.44 -8.76 23.00
CA THR A 185 -5.86 -8.68 24.39
C THR A 185 -6.80 -7.48 24.56
N THR A 186 -7.66 -7.53 25.57
CA THR A 186 -8.54 -6.41 25.92
C THR A 186 -7.74 -5.31 26.63
N THR A 187 -8.31 -4.11 26.75
CA THR A 187 -7.58 -2.94 27.30
C THR A 187 -7.47 -2.91 28.83
N ASP A 188 -8.18 -3.80 29.51
CA ASP A 188 -8.26 -3.89 30.98
C ASP A 188 -7.31 -4.95 31.57
N ASN A 189 -6.67 -5.78 30.73
CA ASN A 189 -5.72 -6.80 31.17
C ASN A 189 -4.78 -7.25 30.04
N LEU A 190 -3.75 -8.04 30.39
CA LEU A 190 -2.80 -8.66 29.45
C LEU A 190 -2.90 -10.19 29.47
N LEU A 191 -4.12 -10.74 29.54
CA LEU A 191 -4.36 -12.20 29.59
C LEU A 191 -4.52 -12.83 28.20
N PHE A 192 -4.66 -12.01 27.15
CA PHE A 192 -4.76 -12.46 25.75
C PHE A 192 -5.90 -13.47 25.52
N GLU A 193 -7.02 -13.31 26.23
CA GLU A 193 -8.20 -14.17 26.10
C GLU A 193 -8.75 -14.20 24.67
N PRO A 194 -8.83 -13.07 23.92
CA PRO A 194 -9.26 -13.10 22.52
C PRO A 194 -8.36 -13.97 21.63
N LEU A 195 -7.03 -13.98 21.83
CA LEU A 195 -6.15 -14.89 21.08
C LEU A 195 -6.44 -16.34 21.42
N GLN A 196 -6.61 -16.68 22.70
CA GLN A 196 -6.88 -18.05 23.14
C GLN A 196 -8.19 -18.57 22.54
N GLU A 197 -9.22 -17.74 22.51
CA GLU A 197 -10.51 -18.10 21.92
C GLU A 197 -10.41 -18.25 20.38
N LEU A 198 -9.62 -17.41 19.70
CA LEU A 198 -9.37 -17.52 18.26
C LEU A 198 -8.67 -18.83 17.92
N LEU A 199 -7.60 -19.17 18.65
CA LEU A 199 -6.86 -20.42 18.46
C LEU A 199 -7.75 -21.63 18.76
N SER A 200 -8.58 -21.55 19.80
CA SER A 200 -9.56 -22.59 20.12
C SER A 200 -10.61 -22.77 19.01
N TYR A 201 -11.07 -21.68 18.40
CA TYR A 201 -11.93 -21.71 17.22
C TYR A 201 -11.22 -22.36 16.03
N ALA A 202 -9.98 -21.96 15.76
CA ALA A 202 -9.16 -22.52 14.70
C ALA A 202 -8.91 -24.03 14.88
N CYS A 203 -8.73 -24.52 16.11
CA CYS A 203 -8.63 -25.95 16.40
C CYS A 203 -9.87 -26.74 15.95
N ARG A 204 -11.07 -26.16 16.12
CA ARG A 204 -12.33 -26.79 15.70
C ARG A 204 -12.53 -26.75 14.18
N LYS A 205 -12.05 -25.69 13.52
CA LYS A 205 -12.20 -25.49 12.07
C LYS A 205 -11.11 -26.14 11.24
N GLN A 206 -9.93 -26.35 11.82
CA GLN A 206 -8.74 -26.91 11.16
C GLN A 206 -8.45 -26.24 9.80
N PRO A 207 -8.26 -24.90 9.76
CA PRO A 207 -7.92 -24.23 8.51
C PRO A 207 -6.54 -24.68 8.01
N GLN A 208 -6.28 -24.49 6.72
CA GLN A 208 -4.96 -24.73 6.14
C GLN A 208 -4.00 -23.57 6.44
N LEU A 209 -4.54 -22.36 6.58
CA LEU A 209 -3.76 -21.14 6.81
C LEU A 209 -4.37 -20.27 7.91
N VAL A 210 -3.55 -19.72 8.78
CA VAL A 210 -3.92 -18.68 9.73
C VAL A 210 -3.03 -17.46 9.49
N ILE A 211 -3.62 -16.30 9.24
CA ILE A 211 -2.91 -15.03 9.05
C ILE A 211 -3.22 -14.15 10.25
N LEU A 212 -2.18 -13.81 11.01
CA LEU A 212 -2.25 -12.95 12.19
C LEU A 212 -1.49 -11.65 11.87
N MET A 213 -2.21 -10.54 11.88
CA MET A 213 -1.66 -9.20 11.65
C MET A 213 -1.57 -8.45 12.98
N GLY A 214 -0.48 -7.71 13.19
CA GLY A 214 -0.29 -6.93 14.41
C GLY A 214 -1.36 -5.83 14.64
N PRO A 215 -1.31 -5.14 15.78
CA PRO A 215 -0.29 -5.31 16.82
C PRO A 215 -0.55 -6.52 17.71
N PHE A 216 0.49 -7.31 17.95
CA PHE A 216 0.53 -8.41 18.92
C PHE A 216 0.68 -7.87 20.34
N ILE A 217 1.70 -7.04 20.56
CA ILE A 217 1.89 -6.30 21.81
C ILE A 217 1.62 -4.82 21.51
N ASP A 218 0.40 -4.37 21.76
CA ASP A 218 -0.02 -3.03 21.38
C ASP A 218 0.65 -1.95 22.25
N SER A 219 1.48 -1.13 21.64
CA SER A 219 2.14 0.03 22.25
C SER A 219 1.18 1.08 22.81
N ASP A 220 -0.07 1.13 22.33
CA ASP A 220 -1.11 1.99 22.92
C ASP A 220 -1.94 1.30 24.01
N HIS A 221 -1.71 0.00 24.30
CA HIS A 221 -2.36 -0.66 25.42
C HIS A 221 -2.07 0.10 26.72
N PRO A 222 -3.06 0.37 27.60
CA PRO A 222 -2.88 1.22 28.77
C PRO A 222 -1.68 0.84 29.65
N ASP A 223 -1.46 -0.46 29.90
CA ASP A 223 -0.36 -0.93 30.74
C ASP A 223 1.01 -0.90 30.04
N ILE A 224 1.03 -1.09 28.72
CA ILE A 224 2.25 -1.03 27.91
C ILE A 224 2.70 0.43 27.81
N LYS A 225 1.78 1.34 27.47
CA LYS A 225 2.03 2.77 27.29
C LYS A 225 2.47 3.46 28.58
N LYS A 226 1.92 3.04 29.72
CA LYS A 226 2.31 3.57 31.04
C LYS A 226 3.58 2.93 31.60
N GLY A 227 4.05 1.84 31.02
CA GLY A 227 5.20 1.07 31.53
C GLY A 227 4.93 0.44 32.89
N THR A 228 3.70 -0.04 33.13
CA THR A 228 3.31 -0.67 34.41
C THR A 228 3.61 -2.16 34.45
N VAL A 229 4.01 -2.75 33.31
CA VAL A 229 4.41 -4.16 33.21
C VAL A 229 5.80 -4.40 33.78
N ASP A 230 5.99 -5.53 34.44
CA ASP A 230 7.25 -5.97 35.05
C ASP A 230 8.10 -6.89 34.14
N GLN A 231 7.66 -7.09 32.90
CA GLN A 231 8.30 -7.93 31.89
C GLN A 231 8.73 -7.13 30.66
N SER A 232 9.73 -7.63 29.93
CA SER A 232 10.10 -7.02 28.65
C SER A 232 9.01 -7.30 27.60
N PHE A 233 8.81 -6.37 26.66
CA PHE A 233 7.81 -6.56 25.60
C PHE A 233 8.11 -7.80 24.73
N ARG A 234 9.39 -8.16 24.60
CA ARG A 234 9.82 -9.39 23.92
C ARG A 234 9.39 -10.65 24.67
N ASP A 235 9.51 -10.66 25.99
CA ASP A 235 9.06 -11.80 26.81
C ASP A 235 7.54 -11.96 26.73
N ILE A 236 6.79 -10.86 26.81
CA ILE A 236 5.33 -10.89 26.66
C ILE A 236 4.95 -11.45 25.29
N PHE A 237 5.59 -10.97 24.20
CA PHE A 237 5.36 -11.52 22.86
C PHE A 237 5.67 -13.02 22.80
N TYR A 238 6.82 -13.44 23.33
CA TYR A 238 7.22 -14.84 23.30
C TYR A 238 6.23 -15.75 24.04
N PHE A 239 5.88 -15.42 25.28
CA PHE A 239 5.03 -16.27 26.12
C PHE A 239 3.55 -16.19 25.76
N GLU A 240 3.03 -15.00 25.47
CA GLU A 240 1.59 -14.82 25.27
C GLU A 240 1.16 -15.00 23.81
N ILE A 241 2.08 -14.85 22.86
CA ILE A 241 1.78 -14.99 21.43
C ILE A 241 2.46 -16.23 20.89
N LEU A 242 3.80 -16.22 20.81
CA LEU A 242 4.54 -17.21 20.04
C LEU A 242 4.36 -18.62 20.60
N ARG A 243 4.46 -18.79 21.92
CA ARG A 243 4.27 -20.09 22.58
C ARG A 243 2.85 -20.63 22.39
N LYS A 244 1.82 -19.78 22.52
CA LYS A 244 0.42 -20.21 22.28
C LYS A 244 0.20 -20.64 20.83
N VAL A 245 0.82 -19.94 19.87
CA VAL A 245 0.78 -20.30 18.45
C VAL A 245 1.52 -21.63 18.20
N GLN A 246 2.68 -21.85 18.82
CA GLN A 246 3.42 -23.12 18.74
C GLN A 246 2.60 -24.30 19.31
N ASP A 247 2.01 -24.13 20.49
CA ASP A 247 1.16 -25.15 21.11
C ASP A 247 -0.03 -25.48 20.19
N PHE A 248 -0.62 -24.46 19.55
CA PHE A 248 -1.70 -24.61 18.56
C PHE A 248 -1.25 -25.40 17.32
N THR A 249 -0.12 -25.06 16.69
CA THR A 249 0.33 -25.76 15.48
C THR A 249 0.72 -27.21 15.77
N GLN A 250 1.34 -27.45 16.93
CA GLN A 250 1.68 -28.79 17.40
C GLN A 250 0.42 -29.63 17.67
N TYR A 251 -0.60 -29.05 18.29
CA TYR A 251 -1.88 -29.73 18.56
C TYR A 251 -2.55 -30.21 17.27
N LEU A 252 -2.50 -29.42 16.19
CA LEU A 252 -3.06 -29.78 14.88
C LEU A 252 -2.13 -30.66 14.03
N ALA A 253 -1.12 -31.28 14.64
CA ALA A 253 -0.16 -32.17 13.98
C ALA A 253 0.44 -31.55 12.70
N ASN A 254 0.71 -30.24 12.73
CA ASN A 254 1.40 -29.52 11.67
C ASN A 254 0.61 -29.42 10.34
N THR A 255 -0.71 -29.59 10.38
CA THR A 255 -1.59 -29.48 9.20
C THR A 255 -1.93 -28.03 8.82
N VAL A 256 -1.69 -27.09 9.74
CA VAL A 256 -1.95 -25.66 9.57
C VAL A 256 -0.64 -24.89 9.42
N ARG A 257 -0.64 -23.89 8.54
CA ARG A 257 0.42 -22.89 8.46
C ARG A 257 -0.02 -21.59 9.13
N VAL A 258 0.88 -20.93 9.85
CA VAL A 258 0.62 -19.62 10.49
C VAL A 258 1.58 -18.57 9.93
N ILE A 259 1.02 -17.44 9.52
CA ILE A 259 1.76 -16.27 9.04
C ILE A 259 1.56 -15.12 10.03
N LEU A 260 2.65 -14.56 10.54
CA LEU A 260 2.67 -13.37 11.40
C LEU A 260 3.12 -12.15 10.60
N ILE A 261 2.35 -11.07 10.63
CA ILE A 261 2.68 -9.81 9.94
C ILE A 261 2.74 -8.68 10.97
N PRO A 262 3.85 -7.94 11.08
CA PRO A 262 4.03 -6.92 12.12
C PRO A 262 3.14 -5.70 11.88
N SER A 263 2.99 -4.89 12.93
CA SER A 263 2.41 -3.55 12.90
C SER A 263 3.37 -2.56 13.55
N VAL A 264 3.37 -1.30 13.12
CA VAL A 264 4.19 -0.23 13.74
C VAL A 264 3.82 0.02 15.20
N ARG A 265 2.69 -0.54 15.64
CA ARG A 265 2.23 -0.52 17.03
C ARG A 265 2.74 -1.69 17.85
N ASP A 266 3.51 -2.63 17.30
CA ASP A 266 4.15 -3.73 18.04
C ASP A 266 5.29 -3.20 18.91
N ALA A 267 5.06 -3.11 20.22
CA ALA A 267 5.99 -2.51 21.17
C ALA A 267 7.36 -3.22 21.27
N HIS A 268 7.43 -4.48 20.81
CA HIS A 268 8.63 -5.33 20.88
C HIS A 268 9.46 -5.32 19.57
N HIS A 269 9.03 -4.59 18.54
CA HIS A 269 9.58 -4.63 17.18
C HIS A 269 9.91 -3.22 16.65
N ASP A 270 10.50 -3.17 15.46
CA ASP A 270 10.73 -1.91 14.75
C ASP A 270 9.42 -1.13 14.60
N PHE A 271 9.42 0.15 14.94
CA PHE A 271 8.24 0.99 14.90
C PHE A 271 8.13 1.80 13.61
N VAL A 272 9.10 1.70 12.69
CA VAL A 272 9.13 2.45 11.43
C VAL A 272 8.54 1.62 10.29
N PHE A 273 7.64 2.21 9.50
CA PHE A 273 7.06 1.61 8.29
C PHE A 273 7.92 1.99 7.08
N PRO A 274 8.20 1.11 6.10
CA PRO A 274 7.96 -0.34 6.07
C PRO A 274 8.74 -1.10 7.16
N GLN A 275 8.17 -2.17 7.72
CA GLN A 275 8.79 -2.97 8.78
C GLN A 275 9.33 -4.30 8.26
N PRO A 276 10.50 -4.77 8.76
CA PRO A 276 10.99 -6.12 8.50
C PRO A 276 10.11 -7.17 9.19
N ALA A 277 10.23 -8.44 8.77
CA ALA A 277 9.61 -9.57 9.47
C ALA A 277 10.17 -9.73 10.90
N PHE A 278 9.42 -10.37 11.78
CA PHE A 278 9.90 -10.74 13.12
C PHE A 278 11.02 -11.79 13.02
N ASP A 279 12.03 -11.65 13.88
CA ASP A 279 12.97 -12.72 14.15
C ASP A 279 12.41 -13.65 15.24
N LEU A 280 11.81 -14.76 14.80
CA LEU A 280 11.07 -15.67 15.69
C LEU A 280 11.97 -16.67 16.43
N ASN A 281 13.24 -16.83 16.06
CA ASN A 281 14.19 -17.79 16.67
C ASN A 281 13.57 -19.19 16.92
N LEU A 282 12.86 -19.72 15.92
CA LEU A 282 12.15 -21.00 16.02
C LEU A 282 13.10 -22.20 15.85
N PRO A 283 12.84 -23.33 16.54
CA PRO A 283 13.51 -24.60 16.24
C PRO A 283 13.26 -25.01 14.77
N GLU A 284 14.26 -25.63 14.13
CA GLU A 284 14.21 -25.98 12.69
C GLU A 284 12.91 -26.69 12.28
N ASP A 285 12.42 -27.62 13.09
CA ASP A 285 11.18 -28.38 12.83
C ASP A 285 9.91 -27.52 12.76
N SER A 286 9.89 -26.35 13.42
CA SER A 286 8.74 -25.43 13.47
C SER A 286 8.81 -24.33 12.41
N THR A 287 9.98 -24.10 11.81
CA THR A 287 10.22 -23.02 10.83
C THR A 287 9.36 -23.14 9.57
N HIS A 288 8.96 -24.36 9.21
CA HIS A 288 8.11 -24.60 8.05
C HIS A 288 6.62 -24.24 8.30
N GLN A 289 6.19 -24.16 9.56
CA GLN A 289 4.79 -23.94 9.93
C GLN A 289 4.49 -22.51 10.31
N ILE A 290 5.38 -21.89 11.08
CA ILE A 290 5.21 -20.53 11.57
C ILE A 290 6.24 -19.66 10.87
N THR A 291 5.76 -18.69 10.09
CA THR A 291 6.61 -17.76 9.36
C THR A 291 6.18 -16.34 9.64
N SER A 292 7.14 -15.41 9.73
CA SER A 292 6.83 -13.99 9.74
C SER A 292 7.16 -13.36 8.38
N LEU A 293 6.34 -12.41 7.95
CA LEU A 293 6.54 -11.61 6.74
C LEU A 293 6.70 -10.14 7.12
N ALA A 294 7.25 -9.35 6.20
CA ALA A 294 7.36 -7.89 6.34
C ALA A 294 5.99 -7.20 6.32
N ASN A 295 5.96 -5.92 6.71
CA ASN A 295 4.80 -5.04 6.56
C ASN A 295 5.18 -3.81 5.71
N PRO A 296 4.58 -3.62 4.52
CA PRO A 296 3.57 -4.48 3.92
C PRO A 296 4.21 -5.75 3.31
N SER A 297 3.40 -6.68 2.82
CA SER A 297 3.89 -7.88 2.14
C SER A 297 2.98 -8.34 1.01
N LEU A 298 3.59 -8.96 0.01
CA LEU A 298 2.92 -9.69 -1.06
C LEU A 298 3.43 -11.14 -1.03
N PHE A 299 2.52 -12.11 -0.89
CA PHE A 299 2.88 -13.53 -0.83
C PHE A 299 1.83 -14.38 -1.52
N SER A 300 2.14 -15.65 -1.77
CA SER A 300 1.18 -16.60 -2.35
C SER A 300 1.04 -17.87 -1.52
N SER A 301 -0.17 -18.42 -1.51
CA SER A 301 -0.51 -19.71 -0.92
C SER A 301 -1.52 -20.40 -1.85
N ASN A 302 -1.24 -21.64 -2.25
CA ASN A 302 -2.03 -22.37 -3.25
C ASN A 302 -2.31 -21.54 -4.53
N GLN A 303 -1.28 -20.82 -5.01
CA GLN A 303 -1.35 -19.88 -6.14
C GLN A 303 -2.37 -18.72 -5.97
N ILE A 304 -2.83 -18.45 -4.76
CA ILE A 304 -3.66 -17.30 -4.41
C ILE A 304 -2.73 -16.22 -3.85
N HIS A 305 -2.73 -15.04 -4.46
CA HIS A 305 -1.87 -13.93 -4.08
C HIS A 305 -2.56 -13.06 -3.03
N PHE A 306 -1.86 -12.87 -1.91
CA PHE A 306 -2.27 -12.03 -0.80
C PHE A 306 -1.38 -10.80 -0.75
N GLY A 307 -2.00 -9.62 -0.84
CA GLY A 307 -1.36 -8.36 -0.47
C GLY A 307 -1.82 -7.96 0.93
N CYS A 308 -0.90 -7.51 1.78
CA CYS A 308 -1.22 -7.13 3.16
C CYS A 308 -0.49 -5.86 3.59
N CYS A 309 -1.21 -4.96 4.24
CA CYS A 309 -0.65 -3.76 4.88
C CYS A 309 -1.37 -3.54 6.21
N THR A 310 -0.63 -3.55 7.33
CA THR A 310 -1.22 -3.45 8.67
C THR A 310 -1.38 -2.00 9.15
N VAL A 311 -0.88 -1.03 8.37
CA VAL A 311 -1.18 0.39 8.57
C VAL A 311 -2.63 0.66 8.17
N ASP A 312 -3.36 1.43 8.98
CA ASP A 312 -4.78 1.73 8.75
C ASP A 312 -4.98 2.80 7.65
N ILE A 313 -4.47 2.50 6.46
CA ILE A 313 -4.53 3.37 5.28
C ILE A 313 -5.97 3.64 4.84
N LEU A 314 -6.90 2.70 5.05
CA LEU A 314 -8.32 2.90 4.74
C LEU A 314 -8.93 4.02 5.59
N LYS A 315 -8.69 4.02 6.90
CA LYS A 315 -9.19 5.07 7.80
C LYS A 315 -8.54 6.42 7.50
N GLN A 316 -7.25 6.42 7.16
CA GLN A 316 -6.50 7.63 6.82
C GLN A 316 -6.99 8.25 5.50
N LEU A 317 -7.12 7.47 4.42
CA LEU A 317 -7.70 7.93 3.16
C LEU A 317 -9.16 8.37 3.33
N SER A 318 -9.93 7.72 4.20
CA SER A 318 -11.29 8.14 4.55
C SER A 318 -11.34 9.52 5.23
N GLY A 319 -10.24 10.00 5.81
CA GLY A 319 -10.15 11.37 6.34
C GLY A 319 -9.89 12.42 5.25
N GLU A 320 -9.18 12.03 4.19
CA GLU A 320 -8.56 12.97 3.22
C GLU A 320 -9.17 12.90 1.80
N GLU A 321 -9.95 11.87 1.49
CA GLU A 321 -10.59 11.71 0.17
C GLU A 321 -11.71 12.72 -0.06
N ILE A 322 -11.66 13.40 -1.21
CA ILE A 322 -12.77 14.15 -1.79
C ILE A 322 -13.38 13.35 -2.95
N SER A 323 -14.71 13.33 -3.06
CA SER A 323 -15.37 12.73 -4.22
C SER A 323 -16.62 13.47 -4.66
N ARG A 324 -16.86 13.46 -5.98
CA ARG A 324 -18.09 13.87 -6.65
C ARG A 324 -18.69 12.65 -7.33
N LYS A 325 -19.97 12.40 -7.05
CA LYS A 325 -20.74 11.33 -7.69
C LYS A 325 -21.44 11.87 -8.93
N PRO A 326 -21.67 11.02 -9.96
CA PRO A 326 -22.47 11.42 -11.10
C PRO A 326 -23.92 11.71 -10.68
N PRO A 327 -24.60 12.68 -11.33
CA PRO A 327 -26.00 13.00 -11.06
C PRO A 327 -26.90 11.76 -11.23
N GLY A 328 -27.72 11.45 -10.21
CA GLY A 328 -28.63 10.29 -10.22
C GLY A 328 -27.99 8.93 -9.95
N GLY A 329 -26.70 8.89 -9.59
CA GLY A 329 -25.99 7.64 -9.26
C GLY A 329 -26.44 6.99 -7.95
N LYS A 330 -26.28 5.66 -7.87
CA LYS A 330 -26.47 4.88 -6.63
C LYS A 330 -25.55 5.41 -5.51
N PRO A 331 -25.90 5.22 -4.22
CA PRO A 331 -25.00 5.53 -3.12
C PRO A 331 -23.68 4.76 -3.31
N GLY A 332 -22.62 5.47 -3.70
CA GLY A 332 -21.34 4.84 -4.04
C GLY A 332 -20.66 4.18 -2.84
N ASP A 333 -20.05 3.02 -3.08
CA ASP A 333 -19.24 2.27 -2.11
C ASP A 333 -17.96 3.04 -1.77
N ARG A 334 -17.96 3.76 -0.65
CA ARG A 334 -16.79 4.53 -0.22
C ARG A 334 -15.60 3.62 0.05
N ILE A 335 -15.81 2.57 0.82
CA ILE A 335 -14.73 1.67 1.25
C ILE A 335 -14.12 0.94 0.05
N GLY A 336 -14.96 0.48 -0.88
CA GLY A 336 -14.51 -0.11 -2.13
C GLY A 336 -13.62 0.86 -2.92
N ARG A 337 -14.06 2.11 -3.10
CA ARG A 337 -13.23 3.15 -3.76
C ARG A 337 -11.89 3.36 -3.08
N LEU A 338 -11.84 3.45 -1.75
CA LEU A 338 -10.59 3.65 -1.00
C LEU A 338 -9.63 2.48 -1.20
N ALA A 339 -10.11 1.23 -1.18
CA ALA A 339 -9.29 0.06 -1.45
C ALA A 339 -8.81 0.02 -2.92
N THR A 340 -9.68 0.37 -3.87
CA THR A 340 -9.32 0.46 -5.29
C THR A 340 -8.25 1.50 -5.55
N HIS A 341 -8.20 2.60 -4.79
CA HIS A 341 -7.13 3.61 -4.89
C HIS A 341 -5.73 3.01 -4.68
N LEU A 342 -5.55 2.09 -3.73
CA LEU A 342 -4.24 1.47 -3.48
C LEU A 342 -3.75 0.70 -4.71
N VAL A 343 -4.65 -0.11 -5.29
CA VAL A 343 -4.34 -0.90 -6.49
C VAL A 343 -4.11 0.00 -7.69
N LYS A 344 -4.96 1.02 -7.92
CA LYS A 344 -4.79 2.01 -9.00
C LYS A 344 -3.47 2.80 -8.92
N GLN A 345 -2.95 2.97 -7.71
CA GLN A 345 -1.72 3.68 -7.42
C GLN A 345 -0.50 2.76 -7.29
N HIS A 346 -0.68 1.45 -7.50
CA HIS A 346 0.34 0.41 -7.34
C HIS A 346 1.12 0.55 -6.02
N SER A 347 0.44 0.91 -4.92
CA SER A 347 1.12 1.17 -3.66
C SER A 347 0.25 0.89 -2.43
N TYR A 348 0.87 0.27 -1.42
CA TYR A 348 0.24 0.01 -0.12
C TYR A 348 0.01 1.27 0.71
N TYR A 349 0.71 2.38 0.40
CA TYR A 349 0.58 3.65 1.10
C TYR A 349 0.74 4.82 0.12
N PRO A 350 -0.32 5.18 -0.64
CA PRO A 350 -0.24 6.27 -1.62
C PRO A 350 -0.53 7.65 -1.04
N LEU A 351 -1.00 7.75 0.21
CA LEU A 351 -1.34 9.02 0.85
C LEU A 351 -0.07 9.82 1.14
N TYR A 352 -0.01 11.07 0.66
CA TYR A 352 1.09 11.97 0.95
C TYR A 352 0.61 13.41 1.22
N PRO A 353 1.14 14.09 2.27
CA PRO A 353 2.05 13.56 3.29
C PRO A 353 1.44 12.41 4.09
N PRO A 354 2.25 11.52 4.71
CA PRO A 354 1.73 10.48 5.57
C PRO A 354 0.88 11.07 6.69
N ALA A 355 -0.14 10.32 7.10
CA ALA A 355 -1.01 10.73 8.20
C ALA A 355 -0.18 10.94 9.48
N ALA A 356 -0.59 11.90 10.31
CA ALA A 356 0.12 12.22 11.55
C ALA A 356 0.32 10.97 12.42
N GLY A 357 1.57 10.73 12.82
CA GLY A 357 1.94 9.57 13.63
C GLY A 357 2.24 8.29 12.84
N VAL A 358 2.26 8.32 11.50
CA VAL A 358 2.81 7.24 10.68
C VAL A 358 4.31 7.49 10.48
N PRO A 359 5.20 6.70 11.12
CA PRO A 359 6.64 6.82 10.94
C PRO A 359 7.06 6.14 9.64
N LEU A 360 6.93 6.83 8.51
CA LEU A 360 7.28 6.29 7.20
C LEU A 360 8.74 6.61 6.84
N ASP A 361 9.53 5.58 6.55
CA ASP A 361 10.86 5.69 5.94
C ASP A 361 10.74 5.68 4.41
N PHE A 362 10.93 6.85 3.82
CA PHE A 362 10.90 7.02 2.37
C PHE A 362 12.08 6.38 1.64
N SER A 363 13.20 6.10 2.33
CA SER A 363 14.37 5.47 1.71
C SER A 363 14.11 4.03 1.27
N LEU A 364 13.13 3.36 1.90
CA LEU A 364 12.71 1.99 1.59
C LEU A 364 11.40 1.93 0.79
N ALA A 365 10.77 3.08 0.54
CA ALA A 365 9.41 3.15 0.03
C ALA A 365 9.28 2.57 -1.38
N LYS A 366 10.31 2.71 -2.22
CA LYS A 366 10.31 2.23 -3.60
C LYS A 366 10.25 0.71 -3.68
N GLU A 367 11.03 0.03 -2.86
CA GLU A 367 11.13 -1.43 -2.86
C GLU A 367 10.01 -2.10 -2.05
N ALA A 368 9.57 -1.46 -0.97
CA ALA A 368 8.67 -2.09 -0.01
C ALA A 368 7.20 -1.69 -0.16
N LEU A 369 6.88 -0.50 -0.68
CA LEU A 369 5.48 -0.05 -0.77
C LEU A 369 4.82 -0.36 -2.12
N GLU A 370 5.57 -0.80 -3.13
CA GLU A 370 5.04 -1.11 -4.46
C GLU A 370 4.14 -2.36 -4.43
N ILE A 371 2.97 -2.27 -5.06
CA ILE A 371 2.12 -3.42 -5.36
C ILE A 371 2.51 -3.90 -6.76
N SER A 372 3.54 -4.74 -6.85
CA SER A 372 4.14 -5.15 -8.14
C SER A 372 3.20 -6.00 -9.00
N SER A 373 2.24 -6.70 -8.38
CA SER A 373 1.19 -7.43 -9.08
C SER A 373 -0.13 -7.32 -8.30
N MET A 374 -1.23 -7.37 -9.04
CA MET A 374 -2.56 -7.28 -8.43
C MET A 374 -2.82 -8.53 -7.57
N PRO A 375 -3.09 -8.37 -6.26
CA PRO A 375 -3.40 -9.51 -5.40
C PRO A 375 -4.80 -10.04 -5.70
N ASP A 376 -5.01 -11.35 -5.52
CA ASP A 376 -6.35 -11.94 -5.49
C ASP A 376 -7.10 -11.47 -4.23
N ILE A 377 -6.37 -11.29 -3.12
CA ILE A 377 -6.91 -10.88 -1.81
C ILE A 377 -6.05 -9.78 -1.20
N LEU A 378 -6.65 -8.64 -0.90
CA LEU A 378 -6.02 -7.48 -0.28
C LEU A 378 -6.48 -7.33 1.19
N LEU A 379 -5.57 -7.58 2.13
CA LEU A 379 -5.81 -7.52 3.57
C LEU A 379 -5.45 -6.13 4.11
N LEU A 380 -6.46 -5.39 4.57
CA LEU A 380 -6.34 -4.02 5.10
C LEU A 380 -7.06 -3.93 6.45
N PRO A 381 -6.46 -4.43 7.54
CA PRO A 381 -7.03 -4.29 8.88
C PRO A 381 -7.20 -2.81 9.25
N SER A 382 -8.39 -2.48 9.75
CA SER A 382 -8.80 -1.10 10.03
C SER A 382 -9.73 -1.03 11.23
N ASP A 383 -9.74 0.12 11.91
CA ASP A 383 -10.74 0.41 12.95
C ASP A 383 -12.14 0.67 12.39
N LEU A 384 -12.26 0.83 11.06
CA LEU A 384 -13.54 0.89 10.37
C LEU A 384 -14.33 -0.41 10.56
N ALA A 385 -15.62 -0.38 10.20
CA ALA A 385 -16.47 -1.57 10.26
C ALA A 385 -15.82 -2.73 9.47
N PRO A 386 -15.78 -3.97 10.01
CA PRO A 386 -15.24 -5.12 9.31
C PRO A 386 -16.00 -5.38 8.00
N PHE A 387 -15.30 -5.83 6.96
CA PHE A 387 -15.90 -6.13 5.67
C PHE A 387 -15.07 -7.16 4.88
N ALA A 388 -15.72 -7.87 3.97
CA ALA A 388 -15.09 -8.59 2.87
C ALA A 388 -15.85 -8.22 1.58
N LYS A 389 -15.16 -7.67 0.59
CA LYS A 389 -15.78 -7.11 -0.61
C LYS A 389 -15.04 -7.52 -1.86
N VAL A 390 -15.79 -7.98 -2.85
CA VAL A 390 -15.28 -8.16 -4.22
C VAL A 390 -15.26 -6.79 -4.90
N LEU A 391 -14.11 -6.42 -5.46
CA LEU A 391 -13.88 -5.16 -6.15
C LEU A 391 -13.35 -5.46 -7.55
N SER A 392 -13.80 -4.67 -8.52
CA SER A 392 -13.36 -4.75 -9.91
C SER A 392 -12.49 -3.54 -10.27
N LEU A 393 -11.47 -3.75 -11.08
CA LEU A 393 -10.69 -2.72 -11.76
C LEU A 393 -11.02 -2.77 -13.25
N GLY A 394 -11.29 -1.61 -13.86
CA GLY A 394 -11.61 -1.51 -15.30
C GLY A 394 -13.05 -1.90 -15.64
N GLU A 395 -14.02 -1.56 -14.79
CA GLU A 395 -15.45 -1.87 -15.03
C GLU A 395 -15.87 -1.53 -16.48
N GLY A 396 -16.29 -2.54 -17.25
CA GLY A 396 -16.76 -2.39 -18.62
C GLY A 396 -15.69 -2.47 -19.71
N SER A 397 -14.43 -2.84 -19.40
CA SER A 397 -13.38 -3.14 -20.39
C SER A 397 -13.17 -4.66 -20.56
N GLU A 398 -12.48 -5.06 -21.64
CA GLU A 398 -12.10 -6.47 -21.87
C GLU A 398 -11.11 -7.02 -20.83
N ASP A 399 -10.47 -6.13 -20.05
CA ASP A 399 -9.45 -6.45 -19.04
C ASP A 399 -9.95 -6.31 -17.60
N GLU A 400 -11.27 -6.48 -17.37
CA GLU A 400 -11.84 -6.40 -16.02
C GLU A 400 -11.17 -7.42 -15.10
N LYS A 401 -10.58 -6.91 -14.02
CA LYS A 401 -9.84 -7.70 -13.04
C LYS A 401 -10.49 -7.56 -11.66
N GLN A 402 -10.77 -8.69 -11.02
CA GLN A 402 -11.43 -8.73 -9.72
C GLN A 402 -10.46 -9.14 -8.61
N PHE A 403 -10.67 -8.59 -7.42
CA PHE A 403 -9.97 -8.96 -6.20
C PHE A 403 -10.88 -8.83 -4.98
N ILE A 404 -10.52 -9.48 -3.87
CA ILE A 404 -11.26 -9.42 -2.62
C ILE A 404 -10.51 -8.52 -1.64
N CYS A 405 -11.11 -7.40 -1.23
CA CYS A 405 -10.58 -6.60 -0.13
C CYS A 405 -11.21 -7.04 1.20
N VAL A 406 -10.36 -7.31 2.20
CA VAL A 406 -10.77 -7.82 3.51
C VAL A 406 -10.24 -6.92 4.61
N ASN A 407 -11.14 -6.40 5.43
CA ASN A 407 -10.86 -5.86 6.75
C ASN A 407 -11.46 -6.83 7.80
N PRO A 408 -10.65 -7.63 8.51
CA PRO A 408 -11.17 -8.53 9.53
C PRO A 408 -11.73 -7.80 10.76
N GLY A 409 -11.48 -6.49 10.89
CA GLY A 409 -11.64 -5.75 12.12
C GLY A 409 -10.49 -6.00 13.09
N ARG A 410 -10.71 -5.63 14.35
CA ARG A 410 -9.79 -5.86 15.46
C ARG A 410 -10.30 -7.04 16.26
N LEU A 411 -9.42 -7.96 16.65
CA LEU A 411 -9.81 -9.15 17.42
C LEU A 411 -10.27 -8.78 18.84
N ALA A 412 -9.71 -7.73 19.42
CA ALA A 412 -10.18 -7.10 20.66
C ALA A 412 -10.58 -5.64 20.42
N LYS A 413 -11.64 -5.17 21.08
CA LYS A 413 -12.10 -3.77 21.02
C LYS A 413 -12.45 -3.28 22.43
N GLY A 414 -11.55 -2.49 23.02
CA GLY A 414 -11.70 -2.05 24.41
C GLY A 414 -11.68 -3.25 25.35
N ILE A 415 -12.69 -3.39 26.19
CA ILE A 415 -12.84 -4.48 27.17
C ILE A 415 -13.53 -5.74 26.62
N GLY A 416 -13.80 -5.79 25.31
CA GLY A 416 -14.58 -6.87 24.70
C GLY A 416 -13.91 -7.52 23.50
N GLY A 417 -14.44 -8.69 23.14
CA GLY A 417 -14.16 -9.37 21.88
C GLY A 417 -14.55 -8.54 20.67
N GLY A 418 -13.80 -8.71 19.59
CA GLY A 418 -14.00 -8.07 18.31
C GLY A 418 -14.37 -9.08 17.23
N THR A 419 -13.65 -9.06 16.11
CA THR A 419 -13.95 -9.91 14.95
C THR A 419 -12.70 -10.46 14.26
N PHE A 420 -12.90 -11.53 13.52
CA PHE A 420 -11.96 -12.09 12.55
C PHE A 420 -12.72 -12.57 11.30
N VAL A 421 -12.01 -13.06 10.28
CA VAL A 421 -12.61 -13.58 9.05
C VAL A 421 -12.24 -15.05 8.85
N GLU A 422 -13.25 -15.86 8.53
CA GLU A 422 -13.09 -17.20 7.96
C GLU A 422 -13.26 -17.07 6.44
N LEU A 423 -12.23 -17.47 5.69
CA LEU A 423 -12.18 -17.36 4.23
C LEU A 423 -11.99 -18.76 3.64
N TYR A 424 -12.88 -19.12 2.73
CA TYR A 424 -12.73 -20.31 1.88
C TYR A 424 -12.65 -19.87 0.42
N TYR A 425 -11.43 -19.81 -0.09
CA TYR A 425 -11.16 -19.51 -1.50
C TYR A 425 -11.28 -20.79 -2.32
N ASN A 426 -11.99 -20.75 -3.45
CA ASN A 426 -12.29 -21.94 -4.24
C ASN A 426 -12.19 -21.68 -5.75
N GLU A 427 -10.99 -21.82 -6.30
CA GLU A 427 -10.59 -21.62 -7.69
C GLU A 427 -10.75 -20.18 -8.20
N HIS A 428 -11.95 -19.63 -8.03
CA HIS A 428 -12.40 -18.34 -8.52
C HIS A 428 -13.14 -17.56 -7.44
N ILE A 429 -13.20 -16.24 -7.61
CA ILE A 429 -13.80 -15.31 -6.65
C ILE A 429 -15.32 -15.52 -6.49
N ASP A 430 -16.02 -15.90 -7.57
CA ASP A 430 -17.47 -16.18 -7.56
C ASP A 430 -17.86 -17.37 -6.67
N ARG A 431 -16.92 -18.29 -6.43
CA ARG A 431 -17.09 -19.47 -5.56
C ARG A 431 -16.44 -19.32 -4.19
N THR A 432 -15.84 -18.16 -3.93
CA THR A 432 -15.14 -17.86 -2.68
C THR A 432 -16.14 -17.36 -1.64
N ASN A 433 -16.03 -17.86 -0.41
CA ASN A 433 -16.83 -17.40 0.73
C ASN A 433 -15.93 -16.73 1.76
N ALA A 434 -16.33 -15.54 2.23
CA ALA A 434 -15.69 -14.86 3.35
C ALA A 434 -16.77 -14.53 4.39
N THR A 435 -16.61 -15.02 5.62
CA THR A 435 -17.53 -14.80 6.73
C THR A 435 -16.82 -14.07 7.85
N ILE A 436 -17.40 -12.97 8.32
CA ILE A 436 -16.92 -12.23 9.48
C ILE A 436 -17.52 -12.87 10.74
N VAL A 437 -16.66 -13.31 11.64
CA VAL A 437 -17.03 -14.01 12.87
C VAL A 437 -16.69 -13.11 14.05
N ARG A 438 -17.60 -13.02 15.02
CA ARG A 438 -17.33 -12.37 16.31
C ARG A 438 -16.71 -13.39 17.26
N ILE A 439 -15.79 -12.89 18.06
CA ILE A 439 -15.24 -13.61 19.21
C ILE A 439 -16.01 -13.22 20.46
#